data_AF-H0GVT7-F1
#
_entry.id   AF-H0GVT7-F1
#
_cell.length_a   1.000
_cell.length_b   1.000
_cell.length_c   1.000
_cell.angle_alpha   90.00
_cell.angle_beta   90.00
_cell.angle_gamma   90.00
#
_symmetry.space_group_name_H-M   'P 1'
#
loop_
_entity.id
_entity.type
_entity.pdbx_description
1 polymer ?
#
loop_
_entity_poly.entity_id
_entity_poly.type
_entity_poly.pdbx_seq_one_letter_code
_entity_poly.pdbx_strand_id
1 'polypeptide(L)'
;MDPSLVLEQTIQDVSNLPFEFRYLLEEIGSNDLKLNEEKKRCEQKESQIHKFIRQQGSIPKHPQEDELDEEIRESLLECQFLQGKKCVLANTALFLIARHLNKLESNIALLEEDGVLAPVEEDGDVDSAAEASRESSVMSSCSVKKKRAASSSGSVPPALKKKKTKSYI
;
A
#
# COMPACT_ATOMS: atom_id res chain seq x y z
N MET A 1 18.41 -18.02 34.60
CA MET A 1 18.50 -18.32 33.14
C MET A 1 19.81 -17.75 32.61
N ASP A 2 20.45 -18.37 31.60
CA ASP A 2 21.69 -17.85 30.98
C ASP A 2 21.34 -17.03 29.70
N PRO A 3 21.65 -15.72 29.66
CA PRO A 3 21.41 -14.88 28.49
C PRO A 3 22.08 -15.40 27.21
N SER A 4 23.26 -16.01 27.32
CA SER A 4 24.04 -16.49 26.18
C SER A 4 23.30 -17.64 25.48
N LEU A 5 22.74 -18.56 26.27
CA LEU A 5 21.96 -19.68 25.78
C LEU A 5 20.64 -19.22 25.15
N VAL A 6 19.96 -18.23 25.76
CA VAL A 6 18.72 -17.66 25.20
C VAL A 6 18.98 -17.00 23.85
N LEU A 7 20.10 -16.27 23.71
CA LEU A 7 20.50 -15.65 22.45
C LEU A 7 20.81 -16.70 21.38
N GLU A 8 21.61 -17.72 21.70
CA GLU A 8 21.95 -18.80 20.78
C GLU A 8 20.70 -19.53 20.26
N GLN A 9 19.79 -19.90 21.16
CA GLN A 9 18.52 -20.54 20.80
C GLN A 9 17.65 -19.64 19.94
N THR A 10 17.59 -18.34 20.26
CA THR A 10 16.80 -17.38 19.47
C THR A 10 17.35 -17.24 18.05
N ILE A 11 18.67 -17.11 17.90
CA ILE A 11 19.33 -17.05 16.58
C ILE A 11 19.05 -18.31 15.77
N GLN A 12 19.12 -19.48 16.42
CA GLN A 12 18.84 -20.75 15.76
C GLN A 12 17.36 -20.84 15.32
N ASP A 13 16.42 -20.45 16.18
CA ASP A 13 14.99 -20.48 15.91
C ASP A 13 14.58 -19.57 14.73
N VAL A 14 15.24 -18.41 14.57
CA VAL A 14 14.93 -17.45 13.48
C VAL A 14 15.83 -17.59 12.26
N SER A 15 16.76 -18.55 12.25
CA SER A 15 17.77 -18.69 11.19
C SER A 15 17.16 -18.84 9.77
N ASN A 16 16.02 -19.52 9.65
CA ASN A 16 15.32 -19.72 8.39
C ASN A 16 14.27 -18.64 8.08
N LEU A 17 13.90 -17.82 9.08
CA LEU A 17 12.81 -16.84 8.98
C LEU A 17 12.98 -15.85 7.82
N PRO A 18 14.19 -15.32 7.52
CA PRO A 18 14.38 -14.41 6.37
C PRO A 18 14.06 -15.07 5.03
N PHE A 19 14.39 -16.35 4.86
CA PHE A 19 14.12 -17.09 3.63
C PHE A 19 12.63 -17.38 3.48
N GLU A 20 11.96 -17.74 4.57
CA GLU A 20 10.50 -17.91 4.61
C GLU A 20 9.79 -16.59 4.27
N PHE A 21 10.23 -15.47 4.83
CA PHE A 21 9.69 -14.15 4.52
C PHE A 21 9.86 -13.78 3.06
N ARG A 22 11.05 -13.98 2.50
CA ARG A 22 11.29 -13.74 1.08
C ARG A 22 10.34 -14.57 0.22
N TYR A 23 10.23 -15.86 0.50
CA TYR A 23 9.32 -16.75 -0.23
C TYR A 23 7.86 -16.29 -0.15
N LEU A 24 7.36 -15.98 1.05
CA LEU A 24 5.98 -15.52 1.26
C LEU A 24 5.71 -14.19 0.53
N LEU A 25 6.64 -13.24 0.57
CA LEU A 25 6.50 -11.95 -0.09
C LEU A 25 6.61 -12.06 -1.62
N GLU A 26 7.48 -12.93 -2.15
CA GLU A 26 7.56 -13.24 -3.58
C GLU A 26 6.24 -13.85 -4.09
N GLU A 27 5.66 -14.80 -3.33
CA GLU A 27 4.36 -15.39 -3.66
C GLU A 27 3.22 -14.37 -3.58
N ILE A 28 3.22 -13.46 -2.60
CA ILE A 28 2.27 -12.34 -2.54
C ILE A 28 2.41 -11.46 -3.78
N GLY A 29 3.63 -11.09 -4.17
CA GLY A 29 3.90 -10.28 -5.35
C GLY A 29 3.44 -10.96 -6.65
N SER A 30 3.71 -12.24 -6.79
CA SER A 30 3.25 -13.06 -7.93
C SER A 30 1.72 -13.09 -8.04
N ASN A 31 1.02 -13.29 -6.91
CA ASN A 31 -0.44 -13.24 -6.89
C ASN A 31 -1.00 -11.83 -7.12
N ASP A 32 -0.29 -10.79 -6.71
CA ASP A 32 -0.68 -9.40 -6.95
C ASP A 32 -0.60 -9.02 -8.43
N LEU A 33 0.43 -9.49 -9.14
CA LEU A 33 0.53 -9.32 -10.60
C LEU A 33 -0.66 -9.98 -11.32
N LYS A 34 -0.99 -11.23 -10.97
CA LYS A 34 -2.14 -11.94 -11.52
C LYS A 34 -3.46 -11.22 -11.23
N LEU A 35 -3.62 -10.73 -10.00
CA LEU A 35 -4.81 -9.97 -9.59
C LEU A 35 -4.95 -8.69 -10.43
N ASN A 36 -3.85 -7.98 -10.68
CA ASN A 36 -3.86 -6.75 -11.46
C ASN A 36 -4.19 -7.01 -12.95
N GLU A 37 -3.71 -8.12 -13.51
CA GLU A 37 -4.07 -8.55 -14.86
C GLU A 37 -5.56 -8.89 -14.96
N GLU A 38 -6.08 -9.67 -14.02
CA GLU A 38 -7.50 -10.06 -13.99
C GLU A 38 -8.42 -8.85 -13.78
N LYS A 39 -8.01 -7.91 -12.91
CA LYS A 39 -8.72 -6.65 -12.71
C LYS A 39 -8.80 -5.83 -13.98
N LYS A 40 -7.71 -5.69 -14.73
CA LYS A 40 -7.71 -4.98 -16.03
C LYS A 40 -8.64 -5.65 -17.04
N ARG A 41 -8.66 -6.98 -17.09
CA ARG A 41 -9.57 -7.76 -17.94
C ARG A 41 -11.03 -7.49 -17.57
N CYS A 42 -11.35 -7.49 -16.27
CA CYS A 42 -12.69 -7.15 -15.76
C CYS A 42 -13.10 -5.71 -16.12
N GLU A 43 -12.23 -4.73 -15.85
CA GLU A 43 -12.48 -3.31 -16.12
C GLU A 43 -12.72 -3.02 -17.61
N GLN A 44 -12.04 -3.74 -18.50
CA GLN A 44 -12.23 -3.61 -19.95
C GLN A 44 -13.64 -4.06 -20.38
N LYS A 45 -14.14 -5.16 -19.83
CA LYS A 45 -15.48 -5.69 -20.12
C LYS A 45 -16.57 -4.79 -19.53
N GLU A 46 -16.40 -4.39 -18.28
CA GLU A 46 -17.31 -3.47 -17.60
C GLU A 46 -17.40 -2.11 -18.33
N SER A 47 -16.27 -1.63 -18.88
CA SER A 47 -16.26 -0.42 -19.70
C SER A 47 -17.15 -0.51 -20.94
N GLN A 48 -17.30 -1.70 -21.54
CA GLN A 48 -18.17 -1.90 -22.71
C GLN A 48 -19.64 -1.72 -22.34
N ILE A 49 -20.09 -2.38 -21.26
CA ILE A 49 -21.45 -2.25 -20.73
C ILE A 49 -21.71 -0.79 -20.34
N HIS A 50 -20.80 -0.17 -19.59
CA HIS A 50 -20.96 1.23 -19.18
C HIS A 50 -20.96 2.21 -20.35
N LYS A 51 -20.20 1.97 -21.42
CA LYS A 51 -20.25 2.79 -22.64
C LYS A 51 -21.61 2.67 -23.31
N PHE A 52 -22.17 1.47 -23.38
CA PHE A 52 -23.48 1.23 -23.96
C PHE A 52 -24.59 1.93 -23.17
N ILE A 53 -24.59 1.78 -21.84
CA ILE A 53 -25.55 2.44 -20.95
C ILE A 53 -25.50 3.97 -21.10
N ARG A 54 -24.30 4.55 -21.22
CA ARG A 54 -24.15 6.01 -21.45
C ARG A 54 -24.73 6.48 -22.79
N GLN A 55 -24.75 5.63 -23.81
CA GLN A 55 -25.20 5.98 -25.16
C GLN A 55 -26.69 5.72 -25.38
N GLN A 56 -27.19 4.57 -24.90
CA GLN A 56 -28.55 4.10 -25.21
C GLN A 56 -29.48 4.11 -23.98
N GLY A 57 -28.95 4.41 -22.79
CA GLY A 57 -29.67 4.22 -21.52
C GLY A 57 -29.60 2.77 -21.04
N SER A 58 -30.25 2.48 -19.91
CA SER A 58 -30.22 1.17 -19.24
C SER A 58 -31.41 0.26 -19.57
N ILE A 59 -32.43 0.76 -20.28
CA ILE A 59 -33.59 -0.03 -20.71
C ILE A 59 -33.24 -0.95 -21.89
N PRO A 60 -32.58 -0.48 -22.98
CA PRO A 60 -32.08 -1.39 -23.99
C PRO A 60 -30.93 -2.22 -23.40
N LYS A 61 -30.91 -3.52 -23.68
CA LYS A 61 -29.81 -4.41 -23.29
C LYS A 61 -28.67 -4.34 -24.29
N HIS A 62 -27.43 -4.48 -23.81
CA HIS A 62 -26.29 -4.71 -24.67
C HIS A 62 -26.45 -6.07 -25.38
N PRO A 63 -26.13 -6.19 -26.68
CA PRO A 63 -26.33 -7.45 -27.44
C PRO A 63 -25.59 -8.66 -26.86
N GLN A 64 -24.54 -8.44 -26.07
CA GLN A 64 -23.76 -9.46 -25.36
C GLN A 64 -23.76 -9.23 -23.84
N GLU A 65 -24.80 -8.59 -23.28
CA GLU A 65 -24.84 -8.27 -21.85
C GLU A 65 -24.73 -9.50 -20.96
N ASP A 66 -25.53 -10.53 -21.23
CA ASP A 66 -25.58 -11.73 -20.38
C ASP A 66 -24.23 -12.48 -20.40
N GLU A 67 -23.54 -12.53 -21.55
CA GLU A 67 -22.19 -13.11 -21.71
C GLU A 67 -21.14 -12.29 -20.96
N LEU A 68 -21.13 -10.96 -21.14
CA LEU A 68 -20.19 -10.08 -20.44
C LEU A 68 -20.39 -10.11 -18.93
N ASP A 69 -21.63 -10.18 -18.45
CA ASP A 69 -21.95 -10.27 -17.02
C ASP A 69 -21.48 -11.59 -16.41
N GLU A 70 -21.61 -12.71 -17.13
CA GLU A 70 -21.04 -13.99 -16.73
C GLU A 70 -19.52 -13.91 -16.60
N GLU A 71 -18.86 -13.41 -17.63
CA GLU A 71 -17.41 -13.29 -17.63
C GLU A 71 -16.88 -12.31 -16.56
N ILE A 72 -17.57 -11.18 -16.31
CA ILE A 72 -17.21 -10.23 -15.26
C ILE A 72 -17.34 -10.89 -13.89
N ARG A 73 -18.41 -11.66 -13.67
CA ARG A 73 -18.62 -12.36 -12.40
C ARG A 73 -17.53 -13.39 -12.13
N GLU A 74 -17.16 -14.16 -13.15
CA GLU A 74 -16.05 -15.12 -13.05
C GLU A 74 -14.72 -14.42 -12.74
N SER A 75 -14.40 -13.33 -13.46
CA SER A 75 -13.21 -12.51 -13.20
C SER A 75 -13.18 -11.95 -11.78
N LEU A 76 -14.32 -11.48 -11.26
CA LEU A 76 -14.41 -10.96 -9.89
C LEU A 76 -14.26 -12.05 -8.83
N LEU A 77 -14.79 -13.25 -9.07
CA LEU A 77 -14.59 -14.41 -8.18
C LEU A 77 -13.12 -14.84 -8.15
N GLU A 78 -12.45 -14.86 -9.30
CA GLU A 78 -11.01 -15.15 -9.36
C GLU A 78 -10.19 -14.06 -8.63
N CYS A 79 -10.54 -12.78 -8.82
CA CYS A 79 -9.92 -11.69 -8.07
C CYS A 79 -10.07 -11.87 -6.55
N GLN A 80 -11.28 -12.24 -6.09
CA GLN A 80 -11.54 -12.50 -4.68
C GLN A 80 -10.68 -13.67 -4.17
N PHE A 81 -10.56 -14.74 -4.94
CA PHE A 81 -9.75 -15.90 -4.60
C PHE A 81 -8.26 -15.57 -4.50
N LEU A 82 -7.71 -14.85 -5.47
CA LEU A 82 -6.32 -14.39 -5.47
C LEU A 82 -6.02 -13.47 -4.28
N GLN A 83 -6.93 -12.54 -3.98
CA GLN A 83 -6.79 -11.67 -2.83
C GLN A 83 -6.88 -12.45 -1.51
N GLY A 84 -7.75 -13.44 -1.42
CA GLY A 84 -7.84 -14.35 -0.27
C GLY A 84 -6.52 -15.08 -0.01
N LYS A 85 -5.87 -15.61 -1.06
CA LYS A 85 -4.53 -16.22 -0.95
C LYS A 85 -3.49 -15.24 -0.41
N LYS A 86 -3.46 -14.01 -0.92
CA LYS A 86 -2.54 -12.97 -0.42
C LYS A 86 -2.75 -12.71 1.08
N CYS A 87 -3.99 -12.63 1.53
CA CYS A 87 -4.30 -12.45 2.96
C CYS A 87 -3.78 -13.62 3.81
N VAL A 88 -3.94 -14.86 3.35
CA VAL A 88 -3.42 -16.05 4.07
C VAL A 88 -1.90 -16.02 4.16
N LEU A 89 -1.20 -15.71 3.06
CA LEU A 89 0.26 -15.60 3.04
C LEU A 89 0.76 -14.49 3.98
N ALA A 90 0.13 -13.32 3.93
CA ALA A 90 0.48 -12.19 4.78
C ALA A 90 0.23 -12.49 6.27
N ASN A 91 -0.90 -13.12 6.60
CA ASN A 91 -1.20 -13.54 7.96
C ASN A 91 -0.23 -14.60 8.47
N THR A 92 0.23 -15.51 7.59
CA THR A 92 1.24 -16.51 7.93
C THR A 92 2.58 -15.85 8.24
N ALA A 93 3.03 -14.90 7.42
CA ALA A 93 4.25 -14.14 7.68
C ALA A 93 4.18 -13.39 9.02
N LEU A 94 3.06 -12.69 9.28
CA LEU A 94 2.82 -11.99 10.54
C LEU A 94 2.82 -12.96 11.74
N PHE A 95 2.16 -14.11 11.60
CA PHE A 95 2.13 -15.13 12.65
C PHE A 95 3.53 -15.66 12.99
N LEU A 96 4.36 -15.94 11.98
CA LEU A 96 5.71 -16.46 12.20
C LEU A 96 6.56 -15.48 13.01
N ILE A 97 6.62 -14.21 12.59
CA ILE A 97 7.40 -13.20 13.32
C ILE A 97 6.84 -12.95 14.72
N ALA A 98 5.52 -12.82 14.87
CA ALA A 98 4.89 -12.59 16.16
C ALA A 98 5.16 -13.75 17.13
N ARG A 99 5.14 -15.00 16.64
CA ARG A 99 5.45 -16.18 17.46
C ARG A 99 6.89 -16.14 17.99
N HIS A 100 7.87 -15.83 17.13
CA HIS A 100 9.27 -15.74 17.54
C HIS A 100 9.50 -14.56 18.49
N LEU A 101 8.85 -13.42 18.24
CA LEU A 101 8.92 -12.24 19.10
C LEU A 101 8.33 -12.52 20.48
N ASN A 102 7.11 -13.07 20.57
CA ASN A 102 6.48 -13.42 21.85
C ASN A 102 7.34 -14.40 22.68
N LYS A 103 7.99 -15.36 22.03
CA LYS A 103 8.91 -16.29 22.70
C LYS A 103 10.14 -15.55 23.25
N LEU A 104 10.73 -14.65 22.48
CA LEU A 104 11.86 -13.84 22.91
C LEU A 104 11.48 -12.91 24.07
N GLU A 105 10.35 -12.21 23.98
CA GLU A 105 9.83 -11.35 25.04
C GLU A 105 9.61 -12.13 26.35
N SER A 106 9.04 -13.35 26.25
CA SER A 106 8.86 -14.22 27.41
C SER A 106 10.21 -14.62 28.05
N ASN A 107 11.23 -14.91 27.23
CA ASN A 107 12.56 -15.22 27.73
C ASN A 107 13.25 -14.01 28.36
N ILE A 108 13.06 -12.81 27.80
CA ILE A 108 13.57 -11.55 28.35
C ILE A 108 12.96 -11.29 29.72
N ALA A 109 11.64 -11.43 29.87
CA ALA A 109 10.96 -11.25 31.15
C ALA A 109 11.50 -12.19 32.24
N LEU A 110 11.79 -13.45 31.90
CA LEU A 110 12.42 -14.39 32.83
C LEU A 110 13.85 -14.00 33.21
N LEU A 111 14.63 -13.45 32.27
CA LEU A 111 15.99 -12.97 32.56
C LEU A 111 16.00 -11.72 33.45
N GLU A 112 15.00 -10.84 33.29
CA GLU A 112 14.79 -9.67 34.16
C GLU A 112 14.36 -10.10 35.57
N GLU A 113 13.43 -11.07 35.69
CA GLU A 113 13.00 -11.62 36.98
C GLU A 113 14.17 -12.27 37.75
N ASP A 114 15.05 -13.00 37.04
CA ASP A 114 16.25 -13.60 37.60
C ASP A 114 17.35 -12.55 37.93
N GLY A 115 17.16 -11.27 37.56
CA GLY A 115 18.11 -10.18 37.76
C GLY A 115 19.38 -10.27 36.91
N VAL A 116 19.39 -11.13 35.88
CA VAL A 116 20.53 -11.35 34.98
C VAL A 116 20.49 -10.39 33.79
N LEU A 117 19.33 -9.79 33.53
CA LEU A 117 19.13 -8.72 32.55
C LEU A 117 18.57 -7.48 33.26
N ALA A 118 19.16 -6.32 33.00
CA ALA A 118 18.62 -5.07 33.51
C ALA A 118 17.28 -4.76 32.82
N PRO A 119 16.26 -4.29 33.56
CA PRO A 119 15.02 -3.82 32.95
C PRO A 119 15.33 -2.74 31.91
N VAL A 120 14.58 -2.73 30.82
CA VAL A 120 14.67 -1.64 29.83
C VAL A 120 14.30 -0.32 30.51
N GLU A 121 15.28 0.54 30.77
CA GLU A 121 15.02 1.92 31.18
C GLU A 121 14.48 2.67 29.95
N GLU A 122 13.29 3.28 30.07
CA GLU A 122 12.63 4.05 28.98
C GLU A 122 13.32 5.40 28.67
N ASP A 123 14.44 5.72 29.31
CA ASP A 123 15.07 7.04 29.23
C ASP A 123 16.30 7.02 28.30
N GLY A 124 16.12 7.44 27.04
CA GLY A 124 17.24 7.65 26.10
C GLY A 124 16.87 8.01 24.65
N ASP A 125 16.45 9.26 24.42
CA ASP A 125 16.64 10.05 23.20
C ASP A 125 16.41 9.40 21.81
N VAL A 126 15.15 9.39 21.36
CA VAL A 126 14.73 9.11 19.97
C VAL A 126 15.11 10.20 18.94
N ASP A 127 15.97 11.16 19.28
CA ASP A 127 16.26 12.32 18.43
C ASP A 127 17.46 12.14 17.47
N SER A 128 18.19 11.02 17.56
CA SER A 128 19.42 10.84 16.76
C SER A 128 19.18 10.44 15.29
N ALA A 129 17.94 10.17 14.88
CA ALA A 129 17.62 9.77 13.49
C ALA A 129 17.34 10.98 12.55
N ALA A 130 17.06 12.16 13.08
CA ALA A 130 16.68 13.33 12.27
C ALA A 130 17.88 14.06 11.64
N GLU A 131 19.08 13.96 12.22
CA GLU A 131 20.28 14.67 11.75
C GLU A 131 21.05 13.93 10.64
N ALA A 132 20.62 12.74 10.20
CA ALA A 132 21.23 12.06 9.04
C ALA A 132 20.60 12.48 7.69
N SER A 133 19.44 13.14 7.69
CA SER A 133 18.70 13.50 6.46
C SER A 133 19.02 14.88 5.89
N ARG A 134 19.87 15.68 6.54
CA ARG A 134 20.10 17.08 6.15
C ARG A 134 21.28 17.31 5.18
N GLU A 135 22.10 16.30 4.91
CA GLU A 135 23.32 16.45 4.11
C GLU A 135 23.22 15.84 2.69
N SER A 136 22.09 16.03 2.00
CA SER A 136 21.98 15.60 0.59
C SER A 136 21.03 16.49 -0.20
N SER A 137 21.44 17.72 -0.51
CA SER A 137 20.86 18.52 -1.59
C SER A 137 21.82 19.63 -2.03
N VAL A 138 22.85 19.27 -2.79
CA VAL A 138 23.73 20.24 -3.46
C VAL A 138 23.98 19.81 -4.91
N MET A 139 23.39 20.59 -5.83
CA MET A 139 23.68 20.76 -7.27
C MET A 139 23.12 19.78 -8.33
N SER A 140 22.13 20.28 -9.09
CA SER A 140 22.19 20.22 -10.55
C SER A 140 21.47 21.43 -11.16
N SER A 141 22.25 22.45 -11.55
CA SER A 141 21.78 23.63 -12.27
C SER A 141 22.29 23.60 -13.71
N CYS A 142 21.54 22.98 -14.62
CA CYS A 142 21.77 23.12 -16.05
C CYS A 142 21.20 24.46 -16.55
N SER A 143 22.11 25.31 -17.00
CA SER A 143 21.84 26.64 -17.53
C SER A 143 21.42 26.56 -19.00
N VAL A 144 20.21 27.01 -19.35
CA VAL A 144 19.88 27.38 -20.74
C VAL A 144 19.50 28.86 -20.80
N LYS A 145 20.32 29.61 -21.54
CA LYS A 145 20.22 31.06 -21.74
C LYS A 145 19.10 31.41 -22.73
N LYS A 146 18.18 32.26 -22.26
CA LYS A 146 17.83 33.60 -22.80
C LYS A 146 17.47 33.73 -24.30
N LYS A 147 16.23 34.16 -24.56
CA LYS A 147 15.94 35.33 -25.44
C LYS A 147 14.59 35.98 -25.07
N ARG A 148 14.61 37.31 -24.95
CA ARG A 148 13.47 38.23 -24.69
C ARG A 148 13.16 39.03 -25.95
N ALA A 149 11.89 39.40 -26.14
CA ALA A 149 11.38 40.68 -26.67
C ALA A 149 9.87 40.74 -26.31
N ALA A 150 9.41 41.61 -25.40
CA ALA A 150 8.78 42.94 -25.63
C ALA A 150 7.52 42.86 -26.54
N SER A 151 6.33 43.41 -26.26
CA SER A 151 5.87 44.45 -25.32
C SER A 151 4.31 44.55 -25.29
N SER A 152 3.80 45.10 -24.18
CA SER A 152 2.62 46.00 -24.00
C SER A 152 1.14 45.54 -24.01
N SER A 153 0.48 45.91 -22.89
CA SER A 153 -0.93 46.33 -22.65
C SER A 153 -2.05 45.27 -22.76
N GLY A 154 -3.01 45.14 -21.85
CA GLY A 154 -3.36 45.89 -20.64
C GLY A 154 -4.66 45.33 -19.99
N SER A 155 -4.87 45.74 -18.73
CA SER A 155 -6.12 45.77 -17.94
C SER A 155 -6.93 44.48 -17.64
N VAL A 156 -7.12 44.25 -16.33
CA VAL A 156 -8.07 43.34 -15.65
C VAL A 156 -9.01 44.27 -14.81
N PRO A 157 -10.16 43.85 -14.23
CA PRO A 157 -11.43 43.22 -14.69
C PRO A 157 -12.65 44.17 -14.36
N PRO A 158 -13.95 43.77 -14.17
CA PRO A 158 -14.41 42.94 -13.03
C PRO A 158 -15.68 42.06 -13.22
N ALA A 159 -15.92 41.26 -12.18
CA ALA A 159 -16.97 40.28 -11.95
C ALA A 159 -18.42 40.79 -11.90
N LEU A 160 -19.39 39.90 -12.18
CA LEU A 160 -20.80 40.08 -11.78
C LEU A 160 -21.43 38.78 -11.24
N LYS A 161 -22.40 39.02 -10.36
CA LYS A 161 -22.81 38.21 -9.20
C LYS A 161 -24.04 37.33 -9.44
N LYS A 162 -24.14 36.31 -8.58
CA LYS A 162 -25.30 35.49 -8.17
C LYS A 162 -26.69 36.14 -8.40
N LYS A 163 -27.62 35.37 -8.98
CA LYS A 163 -29.07 35.57 -8.87
C LYS A 163 -29.67 34.47 -8.00
N LYS A 164 -30.19 34.86 -6.82
CA LYS A 164 -31.11 34.07 -5.99
C LYS A 164 -32.54 34.35 -6.47
N THR A 165 -33.31 33.31 -6.78
CA THR A 165 -34.75 33.38 -7.01
C THR A 165 -35.47 33.12 -5.67
N LYS A 166 -36.31 34.07 -5.23
CA LYS A 166 -37.27 33.90 -4.13
C LYS A 166 -38.59 33.39 -4.73
N SER A 167 -39.16 32.36 -4.11
CA SER A 167 -40.55 31.92 -4.29
C SER A 167 -41.39 32.56 -3.19
N TYR A 168 -42.51 33.18 -3.54
CA TYR A 168 -43.53 33.63 -2.59
C TYR A 168 -44.62 32.55 -2.49
N ILE A 169 -45.09 32.32 -1.26
CA ILE A 169 -46.42 31.81 -0.92
C ILE A 169 -47.32 33.04 -0.79
#